data_AF-A0A6J8E0L4-F1
#
_entry.id   AF-A0A6J8E0L4-F1
#
_cell.length_a   1.000
_cell.length_b   1.000
_cell.length_c   1.000
_cell.angle_alpha   90.00
_cell.angle_beta   90.00
_cell.angle_gamma   90.00
#
_symmetry.space_group_name_H-M   'P 1'
#
loop_
_entity.id
_entity.type
_entity.pdbx_description
1 polymer ?
#
loop_
_entity_poly.entity_id
_entity_poly.type
_entity_poly.pdbx_seq_one_letter_code
_entity_poly.pdbx_strand_id
1 'polypeptide(L)'
;MFSPSGDPCDLCECKVSTQRDRVYNDGDMFSPSGDPCDLCECKVSTQRDRVYNDGDRFSPSGDPCDLCERKVSTQRDRVYCDGDLYSPSGDPCDLCECKGGRMTCHYVMCPETSNCPADQIISPSVGKCCPTCSGGGQNCTRETYGMMILPKPSDPCVSCQCTDKAGSKSCRLIGCRTLNCRPDEREVRPPGECCKVCEEYPKTPCQYDGVTRQSGETWKKDACTTCKCYGDSVECTKEQCIDPDCSPDYSLVTQPGTCCPVCVLQPGSCIVYGDPHYQTFDGNTVHFQGNCRYIMSEDCEGSGDFRVEVTHYDRGFSGISWAQNFTIVIGRTRIDLLQNFEVRVDGLPMNLPYKSRRDFTIDVKDQTILLDTTLGLQFVWNGESYAALTVPGTYKRQLCGLCGNFNGFDQDDMKTSSMQITNSPSVFGNSWKTKSQLNPRCRDAEDFDPCDAQIFRTRKYAQQQCSVLTGPKFSRCHRVVNPQAFFTSCVYDVCACGVEESCLCELLEAYVLECARNGVRLEWRSEGLCALDCEEEKGFVFDECGPVCPRDCSNYQTPISDMPEQCYKPCKASCQCPADKVLHEGRCINPTKCPPNNRGDIPVNGR
;
A
#
# COMPACT_ATOMS: atom_id res chain seq x y z
N MET A 1 -3.06 -10.45 47.41
CA MET A 1 -4.43 -10.15 46.97
C MET A 1 -4.34 -9.59 45.57
N PHE A 2 -5.05 -10.23 44.63
CA PHE A 2 -5.43 -9.82 43.27
C PHE A 2 -4.37 -9.41 42.23
N SER A 3 -4.37 -10.16 41.11
CA SER A 3 -3.90 -9.89 39.72
C SER A 3 -4.51 -8.59 39.12
N PRO A 4 -4.28 -8.18 37.83
CA PRO A 4 -3.58 -8.82 36.70
C PRO A 4 -2.76 -7.89 35.74
N SER A 5 -2.31 -8.48 34.61
CA SER A 5 -2.21 -7.95 33.22
C SER A 5 -1.01 -7.14 32.70
N GLY A 6 -0.47 -7.60 31.55
CA GLY A 6 -0.16 -6.76 30.37
C GLY A 6 1.30 -6.66 29.88
N ASP A 7 1.57 -7.15 28.67
CA ASP A 7 2.66 -6.78 27.72
C ASP A 7 2.69 -5.25 27.42
N PRO A 8 3.60 -4.67 26.59
CA PRO A 8 5.03 -4.93 26.28
C PRO A 8 5.88 -3.61 26.26
N CYS A 9 7.12 -3.61 26.74
CA CYS A 9 8.10 -2.52 26.49
C CYS A 9 9.50 -3.14 26.34
N ASP A 10 10.07 -3.07 25.13
CA ASP A 10 11.40 -3.57 24.81
C ASP A 10 12.50 -2.66 25.42
N LEU A 11 13.43 -3.25 26.17
CA LEU A 11 14.57 -2.54 26.77
C LEU A 11 15.70 -2.38 25.74
N CYS A 12 16.01 -1.15 25.34
CA CYS A 12 17.18 -0.83 24.51
C CYS A 12 18.43 -0.52 25.38
N GLU A 13 19.54 -1.21 25.11
CA GLU A 13 20.85 -0.97 25.71
C GLU A 13 21.72 -0.06 24.81
N CYS A 14 22.30 1.03 25.34
CA CYS A 14 23.22 1.90 24.61
C CYS A 14 24.69 1.64 25.00
N LYS A 15 25.57 1.53 23.99
CA LYS A 15 27.02 1.75 24.11
C LYS A 15 27.28 3.26 24.04
N VAL A 16 27.90 3.83 25.08
CA VAL A 16 28.37 5.23 25.27
C VAL A 16 27.93 6.22 24.18
N SER A 17 26.98 7.11 24.51
CA SER A 17 26.58 8.23 23.66
C SER A 17 26.48 9.51 24.48
N THR A 18 27.12 10.58 24.00
CA THR A 18 26.81 11.95 24.43
C THR A 18 25.52 12.40 23.73
N GLN A 19 24.46 12.67 24.48
CA GLN A 19 23.19 13.17 23.95
C GLN A 19 22.94 14.58 24.49
N ARG A 20 22.77 15.57 23.59
CA ARG A 20 22.50 16.99 23.92
C ARG A 20 23.46 17.59 24.98
N ASP A 21 24.76 17.40 24.78
CA ASP A 21 25.85 17.96 25.61
C ASP A 21 25.85 17.54 27.11
N ARG A 22 25.20 16.42 27.46
CA ARG A 22 25.32 15.79 28.80
C ARG A 22 25.95 14.41 28.73
N VAL A 23 26.79 14.12 29.73
CA VAL A 23 27.48 12.84 29.94
C VAL A 23 26.76 12.07 31.05
N TYR A 24 26.50 10.77 30.82
CA TYR A 24 25.82 9.87 31.75
C TYR A 24 26.79 8.80 32.28
N ASN A 25 26.64 8.41 33.55
CA ASN A 25 27.48 7.42 34.23
C ASN A 25 26.77 6.05 34.35
N ASP A 26 27.52 5.01 34.72
CA ASP A 26 27.04 3.65 34.95
C ASP A 26 25.89 3.62 35.98
N GLY A 27 24.74 3.07 35.59
CA GLY A 27 23.49 3.01 36.35
C GLY A 27 22.52 4.18 36.14
N ASP A 28 22.90 5.24 35.41
CA ASP A 28 22.00 6.37 35.16
C ASP A 28 20.88 5.97 34.18
N MET A 29 19.63 6.33 34.55
CA MET A 29 18.45 6.10 33.72
C MET A 29 18.07 7.36 32.93
N PHE A 30 17.78 7.22 31.64
CA PHE A 30 17.34 8.32 30.78
C PHE A 30 16.33 7.85 29.72
N SER A 31 15.53 8.78 29.18
CA SER A 31 14.60 8.54 28.06
C SER A 31 15.07 9.30 26.82
N PRO A 32 15.51 8.61 25.74
CA PRO A 32 16.04 9.25 24.54
C PRO A 32 14.98 10.07 23.77
N SER A 33 13.72 9.61 23.79
CA SER A 33 12.58 10.20 23.08
C SER A 33 11.79 11.20 23.95
N GLY A 34 11.96 11.16 25.27
CA GLY A 34 11.14 11.88 26.24
C GLY A 34 9.82 11.17 26.58
N ASP A 35 9.60 9.98 26.05
CA ASP A 35 8.47 9.11 26.36
C ASP A 35 8.75 8.31 27.66
N PRO A 36 7.84 8.29 28.65
CA PRO A 36 8.02 7.57 29.90
C PRO A 36 8.03 6.03 29.78
N CYS A 37 7.68 5.47 28.62
CA CYS A 37 7.74 4.02 28.37
C CYS A 37 9.09 3.54 27.79
N ASP A 38 9.96 4.46 27.35
CA ASP A 38 11.30 4.18 26.85
C ASP A 38 12.35 4.60 27.90
N LEU A 39 12.71 3.68 28.80
CA LEU A 39 13.70 3.93 29.87
C LEU A 39 14.98 3.13 29.61
N CYS A 40 16.10 3.84 29.43
CA CYS A 40 17.41 3.24 29.19
C CYS A 40 18.32 3.40 30.41
N GLU A 41 19.01 2.33 30.82
CA GLU A 41 20.05 2.36 31.87
C GLU A 41 21.44 2.35 31.21
N CYS A 42 22.29 3.31 31.53
CA CYS A 42 23.65 3.38 31.00
C CYS A 42 24.55 2.34 31.70
N LYS A 43 25.28 1.47 30.96
CA LYS A 43 26.27 0.57 31.59
C LYS A 43 27.63 0.55 30.91
N VAL A 44 28.74 0.89 31.61
CA VAL A 44 30.11 0.65 31.10
C VAL A 44 31.14 0.27 32.18
N SER A 45 31.96 -0.72 31.79
CA SER A 45 32.79 -1.64 32.56
C SER A 45 34.16 -1.12 33.05
N THR A 46 34.76 -1.88 33.99
CA THR A 46 36.15 -2.36 33.89
C THR A 46 36.32 -3.74 34.56
N GLN A 47 37.02 -4.69 33.92
CA GLN A 47 37.74 -5.74 34.65
C GLN A 47 39.03 -6.16 33.90
N ARG A 48 40.19 -5.83 34.51
CA ARG A 48 41.55 -6.35 34.23
C ARG A 48 42.18 -6.01 32.87
N ASP A 49 42.33 -4.71 32.58
CA ASP A 49 43.34 -4.16 31.65
C ASP A 49 43.41 -4.75 30.23
N ARG A 50 42.28 -5.16 29.63
CA ARG A 50 42.19 -5.39 28.17
C ARG A 50 40.88 -4.88 27.60
N VAL A 51 40.99 -4.12 26.51
CA VAL A 51 39.87 -3.70 25.65
C VAL A 51 39.65 -4.78 24.61
N TYR A 52 38.43 -5.32 24.54
CA TYR A 52 38.02 -6.23 23.47
C TYR A 52 37.47 -5.41 22.30
N ASN A 53 37.86 -5.77 21.09
CA ASN A 53 37.41 -5.12 19.87
C ASN A 53 36.36 -5.99 19.15
N ASP A 54 35.73 -5.41 18.13
CA ASP A 54 34.68 -6.07 17.36
C ASP A 54 35.20 -7.37 16.71
N GLY A 55 34.52 -8.50 17.01
CA GLY A 55 34.86 -9.84 16.51
C GLY A 55 35.35 -10.86 17.56
N ASP A 56 35.58 -10.47 18.82
CA ASP A 56 36.01 -11.40 19.86
C ASP A 56 34.83 -12.27 20.39
N ARG A 57 35.00 -13.61 20.47
CA ARG A 57 34.01 -14.51 21.09
C ARG A 57 34.33 -14.74 22.58
N PHE A 58 33.35 -14.49 23.44
CA PHE A 58 33.38 -14.84 24.86
C PHE A 58 32.11 -15.62 25.25
N SER A 59 32.27 -16.71 26.01
CA SER A 59 31.18 -17.45 26.65
C SER A 59 31.44 -17.50 28.17
N PRO A 60 30.55 -16.96 29.02
CA PRO A 60 30.64 -17.13 30.46
C PRO A 60 30.07 -18.47 30.90
N SER A 61 30.76 -19.11 31.85
CA SER A 61 30.42 -20.38 32.49
C SER A 61 29.23 -20.24 33.46
N GLY A 62 28.19 -21.05 33.27
CA GLY A 62 27.01 -21.11 34.13
C GLY A 62 25.80 -21.68 33.38
N ASP A 63 25.98 -22.85 32.79
CA ASP A 63 24.98 -23.52 31.94
C ASP A 63 23.92 -24.23 32.83
N PRO A 64 22.60 -24.11 32.57
CA PRO A 64 21.55 -24.81 33.33
C PRO A 64 21.57 -26.34 33.21
N CYS A 65 22.51 -26.89 32.43
CA CYS A 65 22.60 -28.31 32.10
C CYS A 65 23.19 -29.20 33.23
N ASP A 66 23.70 -28.63 34.32
CA ASP A 66 24.35 -29.40 35.39
C ASP A 66 23.38 -30.06 36.42
N LEU A 67 22.06 -29.98 36.20
CA LEU A 67 21.03 -30.51 37.12
C LEU A 67 20.30 -31.79 36.66
N CYS A 68 20.40 -32.21 35.39
CA CYS A 68 19.86 -33.51 34.94
C CYS A 68 21.04 -34.39 34.46
N GLU A 69 21.17 -35.63 34.94
CA GLU A 69 22.24 -36.52 34.50
C GLU A 69 22.11 -36.96 33.02
N ARG A 70 21.03 -36.57 32.30
CA ARG A 70 20.80 -36.83 30.85
C ARG A 70 19.95 -35.73 30.18
N LYS A 71 19.97 -35.76 28.83
CA LYS A 71 19.43 -34.78 27.85
C LYS A 71 18.16 -34.03 28.30
N VAL A 72 18.23 -32.70 28.24
CA VAL A 72 17.20 -31.73 28.66
C VAL A 72 16.57 -31.00 27.49
N SER A 73 15.32 -30.56 27.65
CA SER A 73 14.62 -29.66 26.72
C SER A 73 14.15 -28.41 27.46
N THR A 74 14.34 -27.24 26.85
CA THR A 74 13.93 -25.94 27.40
C THR A 74 12.73 -25.37 26.66
N GLN A 75 11.69 -24.97 27.40
CA GLN A 75 10.51 -24.29 26.85
C GLN A 75 10.00 -23.26 27.85
N ARG A 76 9.82 -22.00 27.42
CA ARG A 76 9.34 -20.87 28.26
C ARG A 76 10.10 -20.76 29.59
N ASP A 77 11.43 -20.74 29.52
CA ASP A 77 12.35 -20.54 30.66
C ASP A 77 12.31 -21.61 31.77
N ARG A 78 11.79 -22.82 31.47
CA ARG A 78 11.85 -23.99 32.35
C ARG A 78 12.58 -25.17 31.70
N VAL A 79 13.31 -25.92 32.53
CA VAL A 79 14.08 -27.11 32.14
C VAL A 79 13.25 -28.35 32.49
N TYR A 80 13.05 -29.24 31.51
CA TYR A 80 12.34 -30.51 31.68
C TYR A 80 13.32 -31.67 31.49
N CYS A 81 13.42 -32.57 32.46
CA CYS A 81 14.23 -33.79 32.36
C CYS A 81 13.45 -34.87 31.57
N ASP A 82 14.17 -35.89 31.08
CA ASP A 82 13.60 -37.01 30.33
C ASP A 82 12.52 -37.77 31.14
N GLY A 83 11.32 -37.89 30.59
CA GLY A 83 10.13 -38.48 31.24
C GLY A 83 9.17 -37.48 31.88
N ASP A 84 9.54 -36.20 31.97
CA ASP A 84 8.66 -35.17 32.54
C ASP A 84 7.44 -34.90 31.65
N LEU A 85 6.28 -34.76 32.29
CA LEU A 85 5.00 -34.43 31.67
C LEU A 85 4.60 -32.99 32.03
N TYR A 86 4.17 -32.24 31.04
CA TYR A 86 3.81 -30.84 31.19
C TYR A 86 2.64 -30.47 30.27
N SER A 87 1.77 -29.57 30.74
CA SER A 87 0.69 -28.99 29.94
C SER A 87 0.98 -27.51 29.65
N PRO A 88 1.37 -27.15 28.41
CA PRO A 88 1.76 -25.79 28.04
C PRO A 88 0.69 -24.73 28.22
N SER A 89 -0.56 -25.10 28.05
CA SER A 89 -1.72 -24.22 28.11
C SER A 89 -2.42 -24.28 29.48
N GLY A 90 -2.04 -25.22 30.35
CA GLY A 90 -2.78 -25.55 31.57
C GLY A 90 -4.05 -26.40 31.29
N ASP A 91 -4.33 -26.71 30.02
CA ASP A 91 -5.37 -27.65 29.59
C ASP A 91 -4.91 -29.10 29.86
N PRO A 92 -5.63 -29.89 30.67
CA PRO A 92 -5.31 -31.30 30.89
C PRO A 92 -5.28 -32.17 29.61
N CYS A 93 -5.83 -31.68 28.50
CA CYS A 93 -5.81 -32.32 27.18
C CYS A 93 -4.56 -32.03 26.34
N ASP A 94 -3.80 -30.99 26.68
CA ASP A 94 -2.58 -30.61 25.97
C ASP A 94 -1.37 -31.16 26.72
N LEU A 95 -0.86 -32.32 26.30
CA LEU A 95 0.16 -33.06 27.05
C LEU A 95 1.48 -33.16 26.26
N CYS A 96 2.53 -32.61 26.85
CA CYS A 96 3.89 -32.70 26.34
C CYS A 96 4.74 -33.60 27.23
N GLU A 97 5.51 -34.49 26.60
CA GLU A 97 6.46 -35.37 27.26
C GLU A 97 7.87 -35.09 26.74
N CYS A 98 8.83 -34.92 27.64
CA CYS A 98 10.23 -34.83 27.27
C CYS A 98 10.77 -36.24 27.03
N LYS A 99 11.12 -36.58 25.78
CA LYS A 99 11.75 -37.86 25.42
C LYS A 99 13.08 -37.64 24.69
N GLY A 100 14.18 -38.07 25.30
CA GLY A 100 15.54 -37.98 24.79
C GLY A 100 16.03 -36.54 24.56
N GLY A 101 15.56 -35.57 25.36
CA GLY A 101 15.85 -34.13 25.21
C GLY A 101 15.01 -33.42 24.16
N ARG A 102 14.01 -34.10 23.58
CA ARG A 102 13.06 -33.51 22.64
C ARG A 102 11.67 -33.51 23.25
N MET A 103 11.04 -32.34 23.27
CA MET A 103 9.66 -32.23 23.71
C MET A 103 8.73 -32.78 22.62
N THR A 104 7.90 -33.77 22.99
CA THR A 104 6.90 -34.35 22.11
C THR A 104 5.52 -34.06 22.69
N CYS A 105 4.81 -33.14 22.05
CA CYS A 105 3.47 -32.73 22.45
C CYS A 105 2.41 -33.45 21.62
N HIS A 106 1.33 -33.84 22.28
CA HIS A 106 0.15 -34.34 21.61
C HIS A 106 -1.09 -33.82 22.34
N TYR A 107 -2.08 -33.41 21.54
CA TYR A 107 -3.37 -33.06 22.06
C TYR A 107 -4.21 -34.33 22.20
N VAL A 108 -4.66 -34.63 23.41
CA VAL A 108 -5.55 -35.75 23.71
C VAL A 108 -6.93 -35.41 23.16
N MET A 109 -7.22 -35.92 21.96
CA MET A 109 -8.54 -35.83 21.37
C MET A 109 -9.51 -36.69 22.19
N CYS A 110 -10.46 -36.07 22.87
CA CYS A 110 -11.48 -36.82 23.58
C CYS A 110 -12.36 -37.60 22.61
N PRO A 111 -12.82 -38.81 22.99
CA PRO A 111 -13.84 -39.50 22.22
C PRO A 111 -15.07 -38.60 22.13
N GLU A 112 -15.65 -38.46 20.94
CA GLU A 112 -16.83 -37.62 20.76
C GLU A 112 -17.94 -38.06 21.73
N THR A 113 -18.30 -37.20 22.69
CA THR A 113 -19.49 -37.38 23.53
C THR A 113 -20.77 -36.95 22.81
N SER A 114 -20.72 -36.79 21.48
CA SER A 114 -21.82 -36.37 20.61
C SER A 114 -23.04 -37.29 20.70
N ASN A 115 -22.85 -38.54 21.13
CA ASN A 115 -23.91 -39.52 21.35
C ASN A 115 -24.23 -39.72 22.86
N CYS A 116 -23.95 -38.73 23.71
CA CYS A 116 -24.38 -38.70 25.11
C CYS A 116 -25.39 -37.57 25.32
N PRO A 117 -26.59 -37.83 25.86
CA PRO A 117 -27.53 -36.77 26.23
C PRO A 117 -26.88 -35.75 27.16
N ALA A 118 -27.10 -34.44 26.93
CA ALA A 118 -26.43 -33.38 27.69
C ALA A 118 -26.64 -33.46 29.21
N ASP A 119 -27.77 -34.03 29.65
CA ASP A 119 -28.12 -34.29 31.05
C ASP A 119 -27.38 -35.48 31.67
N GLN A 120 -26.63 -36.25 30.88
CA GLN A 120 -25.92 -37.46 31.28
C GLN A 120 -24.40 -37.36 31.09
N ILE A 121 -23.90 -36.20 30.67
CA ILE A 121 -22.46 -35.92 30.56
C ILE A 121 -21.92 -35.52 31.94
N ILE A 122 -21.05 -36.37 32.48
CA ILE A 122 -20.28 -36.09 33.69
C ILE A 122 -19.00 -35.36 33.27
N SER A 123 -18.86 -34.11 33.70
CA SER A 123 -17.68 -33.29 33.45
C SER A 123 -16.40 -33.91 34.04
N PRO A 124 -15.23 -33.70 33.42
CA PRO A 124 -13.97 -34.26 33.94
C PRO A 124 -13.63 -33.72 35.33
N SER A 125 -13.10 -34.58 36.20
CA SER A 125 -12.51 -34.15 37.48
C SER A 125 -11.18 -33.41 37.27
N VAL A 126 -10.77 -32.57 38.22
CA VAL A 126 -9.52 -31.78 38.17
C VAL A 126 -8.31 -32.66 37.77
N GLY A 127 -7.63 -32.28 36.69
CA GLY A 127 -6.47 -33.00 36.14
C GLY A 127 -6.77 -34.10 35.12
N LYS A 128 -8.04 -34.32 34.75
CA LYS A 128 -8.44 -35.25 33.67
C LYS A 128 -8.95 -34.48 32.45
N CYS A 129 -8.56 -34.94 31.27
CA CYS A 129 -8.94 -34.31 30.00
C CYS A 129 -10.40 -34.56 29.58
N CYS A 130 -10.89 -35.81 29.63
CA CYS A 130 -12.13 -36.17 28.94
C CYS A 130 -13.36 -36.42 29.84
N PRO A 131 -14.57 -35.98 29.42
CA PRO A 131 -15.84 -36.24 30.11
C PRO A 131 -16.31 -37.70 29.95
N THR A 132 -17.23 -38.15 30.82
CA THR A 132 -17.79 -39.53 30.81
C THR A 132 -19.33 -39.53 30.78
N CYS A 133 -19.99 -40.56 30.23
CA CYS A 133 -21.44 -40.59 30.01
C CYS A 133 -22.18 -41.55 30.97
N SER A 134 -23.26 -41.10 31.63
CA SER A 134 -24.10 -41.94 32.50
C SER A 134 -25.34 -42.47 31.76
N GLY A 135 -25.25 -43.66 31.16
CA GLY A 135 -26.31 -44.18 30.28
C GLY A 135 -27.70 -44.34 30.93
N GLY A 136 -28.69 -43.55 30.49
CA GLY A 136 -30.09 -43.63 30.90
C GLY A 136 -31.04 -44.01 29.76
N GLY A 137 -31.57 -45.25 29.79
CA GLY A 137 -32.68 -45.71 28.92
C GLY A 137 -33.42 -46.91 29.53
N GLN A 138 -34.77 -46.97 29.38
CA GLN A 138 -35.79 -47.94 29.87
C GLN A 138 -35.48 -48.79 31.13
N ASN A 139 -36.32 -48.70 32.16
CA ASN A 139 -36.17 -49.47 33.40
C ASN A 139 -36.23 -50.99 33.14
N CYS A 140 -35.18 -51.70 33.53
CA CYS A 140 -35.14 -53.16 33.44
C CYS A 140 -36.22 -53.75 34.37
N THR A 141 -37.13 -54.54 33.81
CA THR A 141 -38.13 -55.32 34.54
C THR A 141 -37.73 -56.79 34.58
N ARG A 142 -38.33 -57.60 35.46
CA ARG A 142 -38.06 -59.06 35.56
C ARG A 142 -38.26 -59.83 34.25
N GLU A 143 -39.08 -59.31 33.34
CA GLU A 143 -39.37 -59.90 32.03
C GLU A 143 -38.29 -59.60 30.98
N THR A 144 -37.46 -58.57 31.21
CA THR A 144 -36.40 -58.12 30.28
C THR A 144 -34.99 -58.61 30.65
N TYR A 145 -34.89 -59.47 31.65
CA TYR A 145 -33.63 -60.06 32.14
C TYR A 145 -32.95 -60.88 31.04
N GLY A 146 -31.71 -60.49 30.68
CA GLY A 146 -30.91 -61.13 29.63
C GLY A 146 -31.15 -60.62 28.21
N MET A 147 -32.18 -59.81 27.96
CA MET A 147 -32.44 -59.23 26.64
C MET A 147 -31.55 -58.01 26.35
N MET A 148 -31.16 -57.85 25.08
CA MET A 148 -30.57 -56.60 24.58
C MET A 148 -31.70 -55.56 24.45
N ILE A 149 -31.56 -54.46 25.18
CA ILE A 149 -32.44 -53.31 25.05
C ILE A 149 -31.74 -52.33 24.12
N LEU A 150 -32.29 -52.16 22.93
CA LEU A 150 -31.93 -51.03 22.08
C LEU A 150 -32.43 -49.76 22.81
N PRO A 151 -31.58 -48.74 23.01
CA PRO A 151 -32.07 -47.46 23.50
C PRO A 151 -33.13 -46.91 22.53
N LYS A 152 -33.87 -45.90 22.99
CA LYS A 152 -34.89 -45.22 22.17
C LYS A 152 -34.42 -45.00 20.72
N PRO A 153 -35.33 -44.90 19.74
CA PRO A 153 -35.02 -44.63 18.32
C PRO A 153 -34.11 -43.41 18.05
N SER A 154 -33.84 -42.58 19.06
CA SER A 154 -33.02 -41.39 19.02
C SER A 154 -31.51 -41.63 19.12
N ASP A 155 -31.01 -42.81 19.50
CA ASP A 155 -29.55 -43.07 19.53
C ASP A 155 -29.17 -44.53 19.19
N PRO A 156 -28.79 -44.80 17.92
CA PRO A 156 -28.40 -46.13 17.46
C PRO A 156 -26.98 -46.56 17.90
N CYS A 157 -26.19 -45.70 18.56
CA CYS A 157 -24.80 -45.95 18.91
C CYS A 157 -24.55 -46.60 20.27
N VAL A 158 -25.61 -46.80 21.06
CA VAL A 158 -25.53 -47.40 22.39
C VAL A 158 -26.24 -48.75 22.38
N SER A 159 -25.61 -49.78 22.92
CA SER A 159 -26.21 -51.10 23.11
C SER A 159 -26.20 -51.46 24.59
N CYS A 160 -27.36 -51.64 25.20
CA CYS A 160 -27.51 -51.94 26.62
C CYS A 160 -28.05 -53.35 26.87
N GLN A 161 -27.53 -54.03 27.89
CA GLN A 161 -28.03 -55.32 28.36
C GLN A 161 -28.38 -55.22 29.85
N CYS A 162 -29.56 -55.73 30.25
CA CYS A 162 -29.92 -55.82 31.66
C CYS A 162 -29.13 -56.96 32.31
N THR A 163 -28.32 -56.64 33.32
CA THR A 163 -27.39 -57.58 33.94
C THR A 163 -27.94 -58.23 35.20
N ASP A 164 -28.97 -57.65 35.83
CA ASP A 164 -29.60 -58.24 36.99
C ASP A 164 -31.13 -58.05 37.02
N LYS A 165 -31.78 -58.78 37.94
CA LYS A 165 -33.23 -58.72 38.19
C LYS A 165 -33.64 -57.55 39.08
N ALA A 166 -32.68 -56.71 39.51
CA ALA A 166 -32.87 -55.58 40.42
C ALA A 166 -32.90 -54.22 39.69
N GLY A 167 -32.58 -54.20 38.39
CA GLY A 167 -32.73 -53.01 37.54
C GLY A 167 -31.43 -52.54 36.87
N SER A 168 -30.30 -53.22 37.10
CA SER A 168 -28.98 -52.78 36.63
C SER A 168 -28.75 -53.04 35.15
N LYS A 169 -28.09 -52.09 34.49
CA LYS A 169 -27.82 -52.06 33.04
C LYS A 169 -26.33 -51.99 32.78
N SER A 170 -25.85 -52.82 31.87
CA SER A 170 -24.51 -52.70 31.29
C SER A 170 -24.65 -52.22 29.85
N CYS A 171 -24.21 -50.99 29.58
CA CYS A 171 -24.23 -50.40 28.25
C CYS A 171 -22.82 -50.38 27.66
N ARG A 172 -22.72 -50.65 26.36
CA ARG A 172 -21.50 -50.52 25.57
C ARG A 172 -21.76 -49.63 24.37
N LEU A 173 -20.77 -48.82 24.02
CA LEU A 173 -20.78 -48.04 22.79
C LEU A 173 -20.43 -48.95 21.61
N ILE A 174 -21.16 -48.78 20.51
CA ILE A 174 -20.80 -49.40 19.23
C ILE A 174 -19.61 -48.63 18.67
N GLY A 175 -18.45 -49.28 18.57
CA GLY A 175 -17.27 -48.70 17.95
C GLY A 175 -17.39 -48.74 16.43
N CYS A 176 -17.22 -47.58 15.78
CA CYS A 176 -17.21 -47.49 14.32
C CYS A 176 -15.82 -47.65 13.74
N ARG A 177 -15.74 -48.29 12.58
CA ARG A 177 -14.50 -48.38 11.81
C ARG A 177 -14.19 -47.03 11.18
N THR A 178 -12.91 -46.69 11.07
CA THR A 178 -12.44 -45.55 10.27
C THR A 178 -12.79 -45.78 8.79
N LEU A 179 -13.53 -44.84 8.21
CA LEU A 179 -13.90 -44.87 6.79
C LEU A 179 -12.80 -44.20 5.96
N ASN A 180 -12.54 -44.76 4.78
CA ASN A 180 -11.71 -44.15 3.75
C ASN A 180 -12.57 -44.12 2.47
N CYS A 181 -13.41 -43.10 2.35
CA CYS A 181 -14.26 -42.90 1.18
C CYS A 181 -13.43 -42.41 -0.01
N ARG A 182 -13.88 -42.73 -1.22
CA ARG A 182 -13.26 -42.20 -2.45
C ARG A 182 -13.53 -40.70 -2.59
N PRO A 183 -12.76 -39.96 -3.42
CA PRO A 183 -12.99 -38.52 -3.65
C PRO A 183 -14.37 -38.18 -4.23
N ASP A 184 -15.06 -39.15 -4.81
CA ASP A 184 -16.41 -39.10 -5.37
C ASP A 184 -17.49 -39.68 -4.45
N GLU A 185 -17.15 -39.96 -3.19
CA GLU A 185 -18.06 -40.44 -2.16
C GLU A 185 -18.10 -39.48 -0.96
N ARG A 186 -19.23 -39.46 -0.25
CA ARG A 186 -19.43 -38.74 1.02
C ARG A 186 -19.69 -39.70 2.16
N GLU A 187 -19.32 -39.28 3.37
CA GLU A 187 -19.73 -39.98 4.59
C GLU A 187 -21.18 -39.65 4.94
N VAL A 188 -22.04 -40.67 4.99
CA VAL A 188 -23.46 -40.50 5.33
C VAL A 188 -23.78 -41.45 6.48
N ARG A 189 -24.56 -40.99 7.47
CA ARG A 189 -25.07 -41.86 8.54
C ARG A 189 -26.46 -42.37 8.12
N PRO A 190 -26.63 -43.67 7.82
CA PRO A 190 -27.94 -44.21 7.46
C PRO A 190 -28.94 -44.01 8.61
N PRO A 191 -30.23 -43.73 8.31
CA PRO A 191 -31.26 -43.62 9.34
C PRO A 191 -31.33 -44.89 10.21
N GLY A 192 -31.17 -44.73 11.52
CA GLY A 192 -31.23 -45.84 12.48
C GLY A 192 -29.94 -46.64 12.65
N GLU A 193 -28.84 -46.28 11.96
CA GLU A 193 -27.53 -46.90 12.15
C GLU A 193 -26.55 -45.98 12.90
N CYS A 194 -25.66 -46.59 13.68
CA CYS A 194 -24.63 -45.84 14.41
C CYS A 194 -23.52 -45.31 13.50
N CYS A 195 -23.02 -46.17 12.62
CA CYS A 195 -21.80 -45.89 11.87
C CYS A 195 -22.11 -45.24 10.54
N LYS A 196 -21.27 -44.29 10.16
CA LYS A 196 -21.32 -43.71 8.82
C LYS A 196 -20.88 -44.76 7.79
N VAL A 197 -21.29 -44.56 6.55
CA VAL A 197 -20.87 -45.34 5.38
C VAL A 197 -20.50 -44.38 4.25
N CYS A 198 -19.72 -44.86 3.28
CA CYS A 198 -19.43 -44.09 2.07
C CYS A 198 -20.58 -44.27 1.07
N GLU A 199 -21.09 -43.16 0.55
CA GLU A 199 -22.12 -43.13 -0.49
C GLU A 199 -21.64 -42.22 -1.63
N GLU A 200 -21.88 -42.60 -2.88
CA GLU A 200 -21.58 -41.74 -4.03
C GLU A 200 -22.32 -40.40 -3.93
N TYR A 201 -21.68 -39.31 -4.35
CA TYR A 201 -22.36 -38.01 -4.41
C TYR A 201 -23.58 -38.07 -5.34
N PRO A 202 -24.67 -37.37 -5.00
CA PRO A 202 -25.81 -37.24 -5.89
C PRO A 202 -25.38 -36.69 -7.26
N LYS A 203 -25.92 -37.25 -8.34
CA LYS A 203 -25.71 -36.74 -9.71
C LYS A 203 -26.60 -35.54 -10.04
N THR A 204 -27.21 -34.93 -9.03
CA THR A 204 -28.01 -33.71 -9.18
C THR A 204 -27.10 -32.50 -9.39
N PRO A 205 -27.56 -31.45 -10.07
CA PRO A 205 -26.79 -30.22 -10.20
C PRO A 205 -26.88 -29.35 -8.93
N CYS A 206 -25.79 -28.63 -8.64
CA CYS A 206 -25.73 -27.63 -7.58
C CYS A 206 -26.26 -26.28 -8.08
N GLN A 207 -26.75 -25.45 -7.15
CA GLN A 207 -27.06 -24.05 -7.42
C GLN A 207 -26.12 -23.16 -6.61
N TYR A 208 -25.33 -22.32 -7.29
CA TYR A 208 -24.33 -21.45 -6.66
C TYR A 208 -24.32 -20.06 -7.30
N ASP A 209 -24.50 -19.01 -6.50
CA ASP A 209 -24.56 -17.60 -6.96
C ASP A 209 -25.51 -17.40 -8.17
N GLY A 210 -26.66 -18.10 -8.17
CA GLY A 210 -27.65 -18.04 -9.25
C GLY A 210 -27.32 -18.87 -10.50
N VAL A 211 -26.21 -19.61 -10.52
CA VAL A 211 -25.77 -20.46 -11.65
C VAL A 211 -25.92 -21.94 -11.31
N THR A 212 -26.47 -22.70 -12.25
CA THR A 212 -26.58 -24.17 -12.14
C THR A 212 -25.27 -24.84 -12.57
N ARG A 213 -24.68 -25.65 -11.69
CA ARG A 213 -23.41 -26.36 -11.88
C ARG A 213 -23.63 -27.87 -11.87
N GLN A 214 -23.00 -28.60 -12.78
CA GLN A 214 -23.17 -30.06 -12.85
C GLN A 214 -22.41 -30.75 -11.71
N SER A 215 -22.90 -31.91 -11.24
CA SER A 215 -22.17 -32.70 -10.24
C SER A 215 -20.77 -33.07 -10.76
N GLY A 216 -19.74 -32.82 -9.95
CA GLY A 216 -18.33 -32.96 -10.31
C GLY A 216 -17.71 -31.73 -11.00
N GLU A 217 -18.51 -30.74 -11.43
CA GLU A 217 -18.00 -29.51 -12.04
C GLU A 217 -17.15 -28.73 -11.03
N THR A 218 -15.98 -28.26 -11.48
CA THR A 218 -15.05 -27.44 -10.70
C THR A 218 -14.86 -26.09 -11.40
N TRP A 219 -14.95 -24.99 -10.66
CA TRP A 219 -14.78 -23.64 -11.19
C TRP A 219 -14.02 -22.74 -10.23
N LYS A 220 -13.39 -21.69 -10.76
CA LYS A 220 -12.81 -20.61 -9.95
C LYS A 220 -13.88 -19.57 -9.65
N LYS A 221 -14.08 -19.26 -8.37
CA LYS A 221 -14.92 -18.14 -7.93
C LYS A 221 -14.16 -16.82 -8.03
N ASP A 222 -12.89 -16.85 -7.66
CA ASP A 222 -11.95 -15.73 -7.74
C ASP A 222 -10.53 -16.29 -7.96
N ALA A 223 -9.51 -15.44 -7.90
CA ALA A 223 -8.13 -15.85 -8.13
C ALA A 223 -7.64 -16.93 -7.13
N CYS A 224 -8.17 -16.93 -5.91
CA CYS A 224 -7.77 -17.79 -4.79
C CYS A 224 -8.73 -18.94 -4.48
N THR A 225 -9.98 -18.85 -4.92
CA THR A 225 -11.03 -19.77 -4.48
C THR A 225 -11.46 -20.69 -5.61
N THR A 226 -11.25 -21.99 -5.43
CA THR A 226 -11.75 -23.03 -6.34
C THR A 226 -12.90 -23.76 -5.67
N CYS A 227 -14.04 -23.82 -6.36
CA CYS A 227 -15.23 -24.49 -5.89
C CYS A 227 -15.53 -25.73 -6.73
N LYS A 228 -16.12 -26.74 -6.10
CA LYS A 228 -16.58 -27.97 -6.74
C LYS A 228 -18.00 -28.31 -6.31
N CYS A 229 -18.80 -28.76 -7.28
CA CYS A 229 -20.15 -29.23 -7.06
C CYS A 229 -20.15 -30.71 -6.68
N TYR A 230 -20.79 -31.00 -5.56
CA TYR A 230 -20.94 -32.33 -4.97
C TYR A 230 -22.41 -32.72 -4.89
N GLY A 231 -23.13 -32.57 -6.02
CA GLY A 231 -24.55 -32.88 -6.11
C GLY A 231 -25.43 -31.72 -5.68
N ASP A 232 -25.87 -31.73 -4.42
CA ASP A 232 -26.67 -30.68 -3.78
C ASP A 232 -25.84 -29.71 -2.93
N SER A 233 -24.54 -30.00 -2.74
CA SER A 233 -23.62 -29.16 -1.97
C SER A 233 -22.49 -28.60 -2.84
N VAL A 234 -22.00 -27.42 -2.47
CA VAL A 234 -20.81 -26.82 -3.06
C VAL A 234 -19.74 -26.70 -1.99
N GLU A 235 -18.55 -27.21 -2.30
CA GLU A 235 -17.38 -27.05 -1.45
C GLU A 235 -16.39 -26.12 -2.16
N CYS A 236 -15.90 -25.11 -1.45
CA CYS A 236 -14.94 -24.15 -1.96
C CYS A 236 -13.66 -24.20 -1.13
N THR A 237 -12.54 -24.43 -1.79
CA THR A 237 -11.20 -24.38 -1.19
C THR A 237 -10.56 -23.04 -1.55
N LYS A 238 -10.14 -22.30 -0.53
CA LYS A 238 -9.36 -21.07 -0.70
C LYS A 238 -7.87 -21.40 -0.55
N GLU A 239 -7.09 -21.03 -1.54
CA GLU A 239 -5.62 -21.10 -1.49
C GLU A 239 -5.10 -20.19 -0.37
N GLN A 240 -4.23 -20.72 0.48
CA GLN A 240 -3.56 -19.98 1.54
C GLN A 240 -2.16 -19.60 1.07
N CYS A 241 -1.86 -18.31 1.13
CA CYS A 241 -0.57 -17.77 0.72
C CYS A 241 0.34 -17.57 1.93
N ILE A 242 1.62 -17.86 1.75
CA ILE A 242 2.68 -17.44 2.67
C ILE A 242 3.30 -16.20 2.03
N ASP A 243 3.26 -15.08 2.74
CA ASP A 243 3.86 -13.84 2.25
C ASP A 243 5.39 -14.01 2.18
N PRO A 244 6.02 -13.86 1.00
CA PRO A 244 7.47 -13.89 0.89
C PRO A 244 8.11 -12.71 1.62
N ASP A 245 9.27 -12.96 2.21
CA ASP A 245 10.13 -11.92 2.78
C ASP A 245 10.87 -11.19 1.66
N CYS A 246 10.49 -9.94 1.40
CA CYS A 246 11.02 -9.14 0.30
C CYS A 246 12.21 -8.30 0.77
N SER A 247 13.30 -8.29 -0.02
CA SER A 247 14.40 -7.33 0.14
C SER A 247 13.88 -5.88 0.07
N PRO A 248 14.52 -4.88 0.70
CA PRO A 248 14.05 -3.49 0.72
C PRO A 248 13.74 -2.87 -0.66
N ASP A 249 14.40 -3.36 -1.71
CA ASP A 249 14.21 -2.90 -3.09
C ASP A 249 12.94 -3.46 -3.77
N TYR A 250 12.28 -4.39 -3.09
CA TYR A 250 11.10 -5.08 -3.57
C TYR A 250 9.93 -4.75 -2.67
N SER A 251 8.72 -4.79 -3.22
CA SER A 251 7.53 -4.83 -2.39
C SER A 251 6.63 -5.97 -2.78
N LEU A 252 5.86 -6.36 -1.79
CA LEU A 252 4.91 -7.43 -1.86
C LEU A 252 3.68 -6.96 -2.65
N VAL A 253 3.47 -7.51 -3.84
CA VAL A 253 2.36 -7.12 -4.71
C VAL A 253 1.57 -8.35 -5.15
N THR A 254 0.24 -8.28 -5.05
CA THR A 254 -0.66 -9.28 -5.64
C THR A 254 -1.06 -8.81 -7.03
N GLN A 255 -0.65 -9.55 -8.06
CA GLN A 255 -0.96 -9.19 -9.44
C GLN A 255 -2.44 -9.49 -9.77
N PRO A 256 -3.08 -8.70 -10.66
CA PRO A 256 -4.45 -8.98 -11.08
C PRO A 256 -4.59 -10.40 -11.64
N GLY A 257 -5.50 -11.19 -11.06
CA GLY A 257 -5.76 -12.57 -11.48
C GLY A 257 -4.86 -13.63 -10.84
N THR A 258 -3.87 -13.24 -10.02
CA THR A 258 -3.09 -14.17 -9.18
C THR A 258 -3.63 -14.21 -7.76
N CYS A 259 -3.52 -15.36 -7.08
CA CYS A 259 -3.93 -15.46 -5.69
C CYS A 259 -2.88 -14.88 -4.74
N CYS A 260 -1.64 -15.37 -4.87
CA CYS A 260 -0.60 -15.07 -3.91
C CYS A 260 0.28 -13.89 -4.33
N PRO A 261 0.74 -13.09 -3.36
CA PRO A 261 1.62 -11.98 -3.64
C PRO A 261 3.04 -12.45 -4.00
N VAL A 262 3.74 -11.61 -4.75
CA VAL A 262 5.14 -11.82 -5.15
C VAL A 262 5.95 -10.55 -4.87
N CYS A 263 7.25 -10.72 -4.64
CA CYS A 263 8.17 -9.60 -4.53
C CYS A 263 8.43 -9.03 -5.93
N VAL A 264 8.07 -7.77 -6.15
CA VAL A 264 8.38 -7.03 -7.38
C VAL A 264 9.29 -5.86 -7.07
N LEU A 265 10.26 -5.60 -7.95
CA LEU A 265 11.13 -4.43 -7.85
C LEU A 265 10.30 -3.15 -7.84
N GLN A 266 10.62 -2.26 -6.90
CA GLN A 266 9.93 -0.97 -6.81
C GLN A 266 10.23 -0.10 -8.03
N PRO A 267 9.22 0.56 -8.61
CA PRO A 267 9.43 1.54 -9.66
C PRO A 267 10.19 2.75 -9.09
N GLY A 268 11.03 3.36 -9.92
CA GLY A 268 11.70 4.62 -9.60
C GLY A 268 10.90 5.79 -10.15
N SER A 269 10.86 6.91 -9.44
CA SER A 269 10.26 8.15 -9.95
C SER A 269 11.23 9.32 -9.83
N CYS A 270 11.43 10.04 -10.92
CA CYS A 270 12.11 11.34 -10.94
C CYS A 270 11.08 12.41 -11.29
N ILE A 271 11.07 13.52 -10.57
CA ILE A 271 10.18 14.65 -10.88
C ILE A 271 10.99 15.91 -11.12
N VAL A 272 10.41 16.79 -11.92
CA VAL A 272 10.95 18.12 -12.15
C VAL A 272 9.83 19.14 -12.08
N TYR A 273 10.07 20.22 -11.34
CA TYR A 273 9.05 21.22 -11.01
C TYR A 273 9.64 22.60 -10.74
N GLY A 274 8.80 23.65 -10.79
CA GLY A 274 9.22 25.02 -10.44
C GLY A 274 10.31 25.58 -11.37
N ASP A 275 11.32 26.23 -10.79
CA ASP A 275 12.43 26.83 -11.53
C ASP A 275 13.73 25.99 -11.49
N PRO A 276 14.01 25.28 -12.59
CA PRO A 276 13.72 23.85 -12.54
C PRO A 276 14.44 23.12 -11.39
N HIS A 277 13.66 22.56 -10.49
CA HIS A 277 14.14 21.69 -9.42
C HIS A 277 13.91 20.24 -9.78
N TYR A 278 14.91 19.41 -9.56
CA TYR A 278 14.83 17.97 -9.76
C TYR A 278 14.73 17.29 -8.41
N GLN A 279 13.85 16.29 -8.32
CA GLN A 279 13.96 15.24 -7.33
C GLN A 279 14.32 13.96 -8.07
N THR A 280 15.53 13.46 -7.82
CA THR A 280 16.12 12.31 -8.51
C THR A 280 15.42 11.01 -8.11
N PHE A 281 15.74 9.92 -8.81
CA PHE A 281 15.17 8.60 -8.50
C PHE A 281 15.46 8.11 -7.08
N ASP A 282 16.59 8.52 -6.49
CA ASP A 282 16.99 8.15 -5.13
C ASP A 282 16.63 9.21 -4.08
N GLY A 283 15.97 10.31 -4.50
CA GLY A 283 15.36 11.30 -3.62
C GLY A 283 16.19 12.57 -3.37
N ASN A 284 17.36 12.71 -4.00
CA ASN A 284 18.16 13.92 -3.93
C ASN A 284 17.43 15.11 -4.58
N THR A 285 17.53 16.29 -3.98
CA THR A 285 16.97 17.53 -4.52
C THR A 285 18.07 18.36 -5.16
N VAL A 286 17.95 18.64 -6.46
CA VAL A 286 18.94 19.39 -7.25
C VAL A 286 18.31 20.63 -7.86
N HIS A 287 18.82 21.81 -7.48
CA HIS A 287 18.44 23.10 -8.07
C HIS A 287 19.43 23.47 -9.18
N PHE A 288 19.00 23.45 -10.45
CA PHE A 288 19.91 23.66 -11.58
C PHE A 288 19.35 24.67 -12.61
N GLN A 289 19.91 25.88 -12.62
CA GLN A 289 19.46 27.00 -13.43
C GLN A 289 20.11 27.06 -14.83
N GLY A 290 19.88 26.04 -15.65
CA GLY A 290 20.40 25.95 -17.02
C GLY A 290 19.42 26.40 -18.09
N ASN A 291 19.86 27.02 -19.19
CA ASN A 291 18.99 27.50 -20.29
C ASN A 291 19.14 26.75 -21.63
N CYS A 292 19.60 25.51 -21.56
CA CYS A 292 19.87 24.64 -22.70
C CYS A 292 18.91 23.44 -22.76
N ARG A 293 19.16 22.55 -23.71
CA ARG A 293 18.59 21.20 -23.72
C ARG A 293 19.54 20.22 -23.02
N TYR A 294 18.98 19.39 -22.14
CA TYR A 294 19.71 18.47 -21.27
C TYR A 294 19.14 17.05 -21.33
N ILE A 295 19.96 16.05 -20.99
CA ILE A 295 19.52 14.68 -20.74
C ILE A 295 18.89 14.62 -19.35
N MET A 296 17.56 14.47 -19.28
CA MET A 296 16.86 14.29 -18.01
C MET A 296 17.15 12.88 -17.46
N SER A 297 16.94 11.85 -18.29
CA SER A 297 17.28 10.47 -17.97
C SER A 297 17.42 9.65 -19.26
N GLU A 298 18.39 8.75 -19.32
CA GLU A 298 18.49 7.74 -20.39
C GLU A 298 18.99 6.40 -19.83
N ASP A 299 18.72 5.32 -20.57
CA ASP A 299 19.28 4.00 -20.29
C ASP A 299 20.75 3.93 -20.77
N CYS A 300 21.69 4.06 -19.84
CA CYS A 300 23.11 4.25 -20.14
C CYS A 300 23.92 2.94 -20.11
N GLU A 301 23.54 2.02 -19.23
CA GLU A 301 24.24 0.75 -19.00
C GLU A 301 23.45 -0.47 -19.53
N GLY A 302 22.16 -0.30 -19.84
CA GLY A 302 21.30 -1.36 -20.35
C GLY A 302 21.33 -1.48 -21.87
N SER A 303 20.15 -1.40 -22.48
CA SER A 303 19.95 -1.58 -23.92
C SER A 303 19.92 -0.28 -24.72
N GLY A 304 19.83 0.87 -24.03
CA GLY A 304 19.65 2.18 -24.64
C GLY A 304 18.27 2.31 -25.30
N ASP A 305 17.24 1.72 -24.69
CA ASP A 305 15.89 1.63 -25.26
C ASP A 305 15.07 2.92 -25.12
N PHE A 306 15.44 3.81 -24.19
CA PHE A 306 14.85 5.13 -24.05
C PHE A 306 15.84 6.25 -23.71
N ARG A 307 15.44 7.48 -24.06
CA ARG A 307 16.06 8.73 -23.62
C ARG A 307 14.99 9.81 -23.46
N VAL A 308 15.05 10.55 -22.36
CA VAL A 308 14.23 11.73 -22.08
C VAL A 308 15.13 12.97 -22.07
N GLU A 309 14.86 13.90 -22.96
CA GLU A 309 15.49 15.22 -22.99
C GLU A 309 14.52 16.27 -22.46
N VAL A 310 15.06 17.27 -21.77
CA VAL A 310 14.33 18.43 -21.26
C VAL A 310 14.94 19.71 -21.81
N THR A 311 14.11 20.65 -22.28
CA THR A 311 14.57 21.93 -22.81
C THR A 311 14.15 23.07 -21.89
N HIS A 312 15.12 23.69 -21.23
CA HIS A 312 14.92 24.89 -20.42
C HIS A 312 15.06 26.17 -21.26
N TYR A 313 14.18 27.16 -21.06
CA TYR A 313 14.26 28.49 -21.67
C TYR A 313 14.58 29.55 -20.61
N ASP A 314 15.02 30.73 -21.05
CA ASP A 314 15.37 31.86 -20.17
C ASP A 314 14.32 32.96 -20.38
N ARG A 315 13.59 33.37 -19.32
CA ARG A 315 12.53 34.39 -19.40
C ARG A 315 13.04 35.84 -19.27
N GLY A 316 14.36 36.06 -19.16
CA GLY A 316 14.94 37.40 -19.27
C GLY A 316 14.78 38.33 -18.05
N PHE A 317 14.26 37.83 -16.93
CA PHE A 317 14.37 38.50 -15.62
C PHE A 317 15.13 37.60 -14.64
N SER A 318 16.20 38.13 -14.04
CA SER A 318 17.00 37.57 -12.93
C SER A 318 17.90 36.33 -13.14
N GLY A 319 17.99 35.73 -14.34
CA GLY A 319 18.89 34.59 -14.57
C GLY A 319 18.34 33.24 -14.11
N ILE A 320 17.03 33.18 -13.88
CA ILE A 320 16.27 31.96 -13.60
C ILE A 320 15.82 31.34 -14.92
N SER A 321 16.01 30.03 -15.07
CA SER A 321 15.56 29.30 -16.26
C SER A 321 14.19 28.66 -16.02
N TRP A 322 13.23 28.92 -16.91
CA TRP A 322 11.96 28.19 -16.99
C TRP A 322 11.85 27.55 -18.37
N ALA A 323 11.52 26.27 -18.46
CA ALA A 323 10.64 25.70 -19.48
C ALA A 323 10.82 24.20 -19.54
N GLN A 324 9.80 23.45 -19.96
CA GLN A 324 10.02 22.04 -20.28
C GLN A 324 9.18 21.55 -21.45
N ASN A 325 9.66 21.85 -22.66
CA ASN A 325 9.38 20.95 -23.76
C ASN A 325 10.20 19.69 -23.52
N PHE A 326 9.51 18.55 -23.49
CA PHE A 326 10.13 17.24 -23.34
C PHE A 326 10.23 16.54 -24.67
N THR A 327 11.36 15.90 -24.89
CA THR A 327 11.53 14.97 -26.01
C THR A 327 11.81 13.59 -25.44
N ILE A 328 10.86 12.68 -25.62
CA ILE A 328 11.00 11.28 -25.27
C ILE A 328 11.34 10.51 -26.54
N VAL A 329 12.46 9.79 -26.53
CA VAL A 329 12.90 8.93 -27.62
C VAL A 329 12.78 7.48 -27.17
N ILE A 330 12.00 6.68 -27.90
CA ILE A 330 11.82 5.25 -27.65
C ILE A 330 12.20 4.51 -28.92
N GLY A 331 13.31 3.77 -28.89
CA GLY A 331 13.90 3.18 -30.08
C GLY A 331 14.21 4.22 -31.17
N ARG A 332 13.36 4.32 -32.19
CA ARG A 332 13.48 5.31 -33.28
C ARG A 332 12.40 6.39 -33.27
N THR A 333 11.38 6.24 -32.44
CA THR A 333 10.25 7.17 -32.41
C THR A 333 10.59 8.33 -31.49
N ARG A 334 10.35 9.54 -31.98
CA ARG A 334 10.51 10.79 -31.23
C ARG A 334 9.13 11.32 -30.83
N ILE A 335 8.92 11.56 -29.54
CA ILE A 335 7.70 12.12 -28.99
C ILE A 335 8.06 13.45 -28.34
N ASP A 336 7.54 14.55 -28.87
CA ASP A 336 7.72 15.88 -28.30
C ASP A 336 6.43 16.27 -27.55
N LEU A 337 6.56 16.51 -26.25
CA LEU A 337 5.51 17.05 -25.38
C LEU A 337 5.83 18.52 -25.12
N LEU A 338 5.00 19.40 -25.66
CA LEU A 338 5.23 20.84 -25.62
C LEU A 338 4.25 21.51 -24.65
N GLN A 339 4.47 22.79 -24.40
CA GLN A 339 3.50 23.62 -23.67
C GLN A 339 2.14 23.70 -24.39
N ASN A 340 1.09 24.07 -23.66
CA ASN A 340 -0.30 24.13 -24.17
C ASN A 340 -0.85 22.77 -24.66
N PHE A 341 -0.34 21.66 -24.12
CA PHE A 341 -0.76 20.30 -24.47
C PHE A 341 -0.54 19.93 -25.94
N GLU A 342 0.38 20.60 -26.63
CA GLU A 342 0.76 20.23 -27.99
C GLU A 342 1.66 18.98 -27.98
N VAL A 343 1.24 17.93 -28.68
CA VAL A 343 1.97 16.68 -28.80
C VAL A 343 2.36 16.43 -30.25
N ARG A 344 3.64 16.14 -30.49
CA ARG A 344 4.13 15.73 -31.81
C ARG A 344 4.79 14.34 -31.74
N VAL A 345 4.50 13.50 -32.72
CA VAL A 345 5.16 12.20 -32.91
C VAL A 345 5.87 12.22 -34.26
N ASP A 346 7.18 12.03 -34.24
CA ASP A 346 8.08 12.15 -35.41
C ASP A 346 7.89 13.49 -36.16
N GLY A 347 7.64 14.55 -35.40
CA GLY A 347 7.41 15.91 -35.92
C GLY A 347 5.99 16.21 -36.39
N LEU A 348 5.08 15.23 -36.40
CA LEU A 348 3.68 15.41 -36.80
C LEU A 348 2.79 15.69 -35.58
N PRO A 349 1.93 16.73 -35.61
CA PRO A 349 1.01 17.02 -34.52
C PRO A 349 -0.07 15.93 -34.40
N MET A 350 -0.37 15.52 -33.17
CA MET A 350 -1.35 14.48 -32.87
C MET A 350 -2.53 15.04 -32.07
N ASN A 351 -3.73 14.53 -32.34
CA ASN A 351 -4.90 14.76 -31.49
C ASN A 351 -4.91 13.72 -30.37
N LEU A 352 -5.29 14.14 -29.16
CA LEU A 352 -5.39 13.27 -28.00
C LEU A 352 -6.85 12.81 -27.76
N PRO A 353 -7.09 11.59 -27.24
CA PRO A 353 -6.09 10.56 -26.94
C PRO A 353 -5.47 9.95 -28.21
N TYR A 354 -4.17 9.66 -28.15
CA TYR A 354 -3.42 9.03 -29.23
C TYR A 354 -2.90 7.66 -28.81
N LYS A 355 -3.15 6.65 -29.63
CA LYS A 355 -2.62 5.29 -29.41
C LYS A 355 -1.73 4.90 -30.58
N SER A 356 -0.43 4.72 -30.31
CA SER A 356 0.48 4.12 -31.28
C SER A 356 0.07 2.65 -31.51
N ARG A 357 0.42 2.11 -32.68
CA ARG A 357 0.05 0.73 -33.03
C ARG A 357 0.68 -0.31 -32.11
N ARG A 358 1.85 -0.03 -31.52
CA ARG A 358 2.61 -1.03 -30.74
C ARG A 358 3.37 -0.51 -29.53
N ASP A 359 3.67 0.78 -29.46
CA ASP A 359 4.78 1.22 -28.58
C ASP A 359 4.31 2.06 -27.38
N PHE A 360 3.24 2.84 -27.52
CA PHE A 360 2.79 3.76 -26.48
C PHE A 360 1.37 4.29 -26.67
N THR A 361 0.82 4.85 -25.61
CA THR A 361 -0.43 5.63 -25.57
C THR A 361 -0.16 6.99 -24.94
N ILE A 362 -0.81 8.02 -25.47
CA ILE A 362 -0.78 9.38 -24.95
C ILE A 362 -2.22 9.79 -24.68
N ASP A 363 -2.54 10.08 -23.44
CA ASP A 363 -3.87 10.52 -23.01
C ASP A 363 -3.79 11.82 -22.22
N VAL A 364 -4.91 12.50 -22.03
CA VAL A 364 -5.04 13.63 -21.11
C VAL A 364 -5.88 13.19 -19.93
N LYS A 365 -5.28 13.14 -18.75
CA LYS A 365 -5.95 12.77 -17.51
C LYS A 365 -5.63 13.77 -16.42
N ASP A 366 -6.67 14.22 -15.70
CA ASP A 366 -6.52 15.17 -14.60
C ASP A 366 -5.66 16.41 -14.97
N GLN A 367 -5.90 16.97 -16.17
CA GLN A 367 -5.15 18.12 -16.72
C GLN A 367 -3.64 17.88 -16.85
N THR A 368 -3.24 16.65 -17.09
CA THR A 368 -1.86 16.29 -17.43
C THR A 368 -1.85 15.40 -18.67
N ILE A 369 -0.80 15.52 -19.48
CA ILE A 369 -0.48 14.52 -20.50
C ILE A 369 0.10 13.31 -19.79
N LEU A 370 -0.45 12.14 -20.09
CA LEU A 370 0.03 10.85 -19.64
C LEU A 370 0.53 10.05 -20.84
N LEU A 371 1.84 9.85 -20.92
CA LEU A 371 2.48 8.93 -21.87
C LEU A 371 2.77 7.61 -21.15
N ASP A 372 2.13 6.54 -21.59
CA ASP A 372 2.40 5.16 -21.16
C ASP A 372 3.04 4.38 -22.31
N THR A 373 4.10 3.65 -22.02
CA THR A 373 4.89 2.91 -23.03
C THR A 373 4.88 1.41 -22.76
N THR A 374 5.15 0.60 -23.78
CA THR A 374 5.27 -0.86 -23.61
C THR A 374 6.53 -1.29 -22.86
N LEU A 375 7.53 -0.40 -22.73
CA LEU A 375 8.68 -0.58 -21.85
C LEU A 375 8.33 -0.42 -20.36
N GLY A 376 7.11 0.03 -20.05
CA GLY A 376 6.67 0.33 -18.69
C GLY A 376 7.07 1.72 -18.20
N LEU A 377 7.66 2.56 -19.05
CA LEU A 377 7.87 3.98 -18.76
C LEU A 377 6.53 4.70 -18.76
N GLN A 378 6.33 5.53 -17.74
CA GLN A 378 5.21 6.44 -17.60
C GLN A 378 5.75 7.87 -17.46
N PHE A 379 5.28 8.78 -18.31
CA PHE A 379 5.68 10.19 -18.27
C PHE A 379 4.44 11.08 -18.11
N VAL A 380 4.44 11.92 -17.08
CA VAL A 380 3.37 12.87 -16.77
C VAL A 380 3.88 14.29 -17.02
N TRP A 381 3.07 15.14 -17.68
CA TRP A 381 3.40 16.54 -17.94
C TRP A 381 2.17 17.43 -17.79
N ASN A 382 2.23 18.49 -16.98
CA ASN A 382 1.09 19.40 -16.79
C ASN A 382 0.96 20.50 -17.87
N GLY A 383 1.86 20.53 -18.85
CA GLY A 383 1.84 21.56 -19.89
C GLY A 383 2.57 22.86 -19.53
N GLU A 384 3.11 22.98 -18.32
CA GLU A 384 3.63 24.24 -17.79
C GLU A 384 4.99 24.10 -17.10
N SER A 385 5.02 23.46 -15.92
CA SER A 385 6.20 23.46 -15.03
C SER A 385 6.41 22.17 -14.24
N TYR A 386 5.47 21.21 -14.22
CA TYR A 386 5.61 19.94 -13.48
C TYR A 386 5.62 18.75 -14.42
N ALA A 387 6.65 17.92 -14.33
CA ALA A 387 6.73 16.61 -14.98
C ALA A 387 7.22 15.51 -14.04
N ALA A 388 6.80 14.28 -14.32
CA ALA A 388 7.25 13.09 -13.60
C ALA A 388 7.56 11.96 -14.58
N LEU A 389 8.77 11.41 -14.48
CA LEU A 389 9.18 10.17 -15.15
C LEU A 389 9.15 9.03 -14.13
N THR A 390 8.32 8.03 -14.38
CA THR A 390 8.32 6.76 -13.63
C THR A 390 8.85 5.65 -14.51
N VAL A 391 9.79 4.87 -13.98
CA VAL A 391 10.46 3.76 -14.66
C VAL A 391 10.25 2.46 -13.88
N PRO A 392 10.15 1.30 -14.55
CA PRO A 392 10.16 0.02 -13.89
C PRO A 392 11.43 -0.18 -13.06
N GLY A 393 11.31 -0.88 -11.92
CA GLY A 393 12.46 -1.17 -11.06
C GLY A 393 13.57 -2.00 -11.73
N THR A 394 13.31 -2.60 -12.90
CA THR A 394 14.32 -3.27 -13.72
C THR A 394 15.40 -2.32 -14.24
N TYR A 395 15.16 -1.01 -14.29
CA TYR A 395 16.16 0.00 -14.66
C TYR A 395 17.09 0.42 -13.50
N LYS A 396 16.95 -0.19 -12.31
CA LYS A 396 17.82 0.10 -11.18
C LYS A 396 19.29 -0.08 -11.57
N ARG A 397 20.12 0.94 -11.31
CA ARG A 397 21.56 1.04 -11.66
C ARG A 397 21.89 1.09 -13.15
N GLN A 398 20.89 1.30 -14.02
CA GLN A 398 21.10 1.38 -15.48
C GLN A 398 20.99 2.81 -16.02
N LEU A 399 20.44 3.71 -15.23
CA LEU A 399 20.11 5.06 -15.65
C LEU A 399 21.25 6.05 -15.42
N CYS A 400 21.24 7.12 -16.20
CA CYS A 400 22.03 8.31 -15.93
C CYS A 400 21.33 9.55 -16.49
N GLY A 401 21.81 10.75 -16.12
CA GLY A 401 21.21 12.03 -16.47
C GLY A 401 20.98 12.92 -15.26
N LEU A 402 20.20 14.00 -15.43
CA LEU A 402 19.84 14.90 -14.34
C LEU A 402 19.02 14.23 -13.22
N CYS A 403 18.34 13.12 -13.52
CA CYS A 403 17.57 12.33 -12.56
C CYS A 403 18.41 11.36 -11.71
N GLY A 404 19.74 11.40 -11.80
CA GLY A 404 20.62 10.50 -11.06
C GLY A 404 20.76 9.13 -11.72
N ASN A 405 21.26 8.15 -10.95
CA ASN A 405 21.63 6.83 -11.47
C ASN A 405 20.72 5.67 -10.99
N PHE A 406 19.76 5.97 -10.12
CA PHE A 406 18.76 5.05 -9.59
C PHE A 406 19.40 3.80 -8.95
N ASN A 407 20.32 3.98 -8.01
CA ASN A 407 21.01 2.89 -7.32
C ASN A 407 20.61 2.75 -5.84
N GLY A 408 19.85 3.70 -5.31
CA GLY A 408 19.43 3.81 -3.91
C GLY A 408 20.31 4.70 -3.03
N PHE A 409 21.23 5.49 -3.61
CA PHE A 409 22.18 6.35 -2.90
C PHE A 409 22.13 7.79 -3.40
N ASP A 410 21.27 8.61 -2.78
CA ASP A 410 21.07 10.03 -3.12
C ASP A 410 22.37 10.88 -3.16
N GLN A 411 23.37 10.53 -2.32
CA GLN A 411 24.65 11.23 -2.22
C GLN A 411 25.50 11.16 -3.50
N ASP A 412 25.26 10.21 -4.39
CA ASP A 412 26.01 10.06 -5.65
C ASP A 412 25.22 10.47 -6.91
N ASP A 413 23.99 10.98 -6.74
CA ASP A 413 23.13 11.35 -7.87
C ASP A 413 23.68 12.50 -8.71
N MET A 414 24.46 13.41 -8.12
CA MET A 414 25.17 14.46 -8.84
C MET A 414 26.47 13.93 -9.51
N LYS A 415 26.35 12.79 -10.20
CA LYS A 415 27.41 12.20 -11.02
C LYS A 415 27.36 12.77 -12.43
N THR A 416 28.45 13.41 -12.85
CA THR A 416 28.57 14.01 -14.19
C THR A 416 28.57 12.97 -15.30
N SER A 417 28.36 13.41 -16.54
CA SER A 417 28.52 12.56 -17.74
C SER A 417 29.94 11.98 -17.92
N SER A 418 30.94 12.54 -17.24
CA SER A 418 32.31 12.01 -17.14
C SER A 418 32.53 11.06 -15.95
N MET A 419 31.45 10.64 -15.29
CA MET A 419 31.43 9.74 -14.13
C MET A 419 32.06 10.30 -12.84
N GLN A 420 32.18 11.63 -12.72
CA GLN A 420 32.71 12.28 -11.51
C GLN A 420 31.57 12.75 -10.61
N ILE A 421 31.65 12.48 -9.32
CA ILE A 421 30.68 12.99 -8.33
C ILE A 421 31.07 14.43 -7.98
N THR A 422 30.08 15.33 -7.95
CA THR A 422 30.26 16.74 -7.57
C THR A 422 29.18 17.19 -6.60
N ASN A 423 29.47 18.23 -5.83
CA ASN A 423 28.48 18.91 -4.98
C ASN A 423 27.98 20.22 -5.62
N SER A 424 28.41 20.53 -6.84
CA SER A 424 28.03 21.73 -7.59
C SER A 424 26.91 21.37 -8.59
N PRO A 425 25.68 21.87 -8.38
CA PRO A 425 24.58 21.63 -9.32
C PRO A 425 24.88 22.13 -10.73
N SER A 426 25.59 23.26 -10.87
CA SER A 426 25.98 23.78 -12.18
C SER A 426 26.99 22.89 -12.90
N VAL A 427 28.04 22.40 -12.21
CA VAL A 427 29.00 21.45 -12.79
C VAL A 427 28.29 20.16 -13.21
N PHE A 428 27.41 19.64 -12.36
CA PHE A 428 26.60 18.47 -12.65
C PHE A 428 25.73 18.69 -13.89
N GLY A 429 24.86 19.69 -13.88
CA GLY A 429 23.88 19.90 -14.95
C GLY A 429 24.49 20.33 -16.28
N ASN A 430 25.56 21.14 -16.26
CA ASN A 430 26.28 21.51 -17.49
C ASN A 430 26.90 20.28 -18.19
N SER A 431 27.28 19.25 -17.43
CA SER A 431 27.82 18.02 -18.01
C SER A 431 26.79 17.20 -18.81
N TRP A 432 25.49 17.41 -18.57
CA TRP A 432 24.38 16.68 -19.19
C TRP A 432 23.75 17.40 -20.38
N LYS A 433 24.39 18.44 -20.92
CA LYS A 433 23.93 19.12 -22.14
C LYS A 433 23.89 18.18 -23.33
N THR A 434 22.81 18.25 -24.12
CA THR A 434 22.71 17.50 -25.36
C THR A 434 23.67 18.07 -26.42
N LYS A 435 24.17 17.20 -27.31
CA LYS A 435 25.06 17.64 -28.42
C LYS A 435 24.37 18.60 -29.40
N SER A 436 23.06 18.43 -29.60
CA SER A 436 22.25 19.32 -30.41
C SER A 436 21.52 20.31 -29.51
N GLN A 437 21.82 21.60 -29.68
CA GLN A 437 21.16 22.68 -28.95
C GLN A 437 20.22 23.42 -29.88
N LEU A 438 18.99 23.66 -29.41
CA LEU A 438 18.00 24.48 -30.13
C LEU A 438 18.15 25.96 -29.79
N ASN A 439 18.64 26.28 -28.58
CA ASN A 439 18.85 27.64 -28.13
C ASN A 439 20.26 28.13 -28.52
N PRO A 440 20.40 29.12 -29.43
CA PRO A 440 21.70 29.68 -29.79
C PRO A 440 22.36 30.47 -28.65
N ARG A 441 21.61 30.78 -27.56
CA ARG A 441 22.11 31.42 -26.34
C ARG A 441 22.39 30.44 -25.20
N CYS A 442 22.45 29.15 -25.48
CA CYS A 442 22.85 28.13 -24.50
C CYS A 442 24.23 28.47 -23.91
N ARG A 443 24.32 28.62 -22.58
CA ARG A 443 25.55 28.91 -21.84
C ARG A 443 25.69 27.97 -20.65
N ASP A 444 26.91 27.86 -20.12
CA ASP A 444 27.13 27.16 -18.86
C ASP A 444 26.43 27.93 -17.75
N ALA A 445 25.61 27.23 -16.95
CA ALA A 445 25.05 27.76 -15.73
C ALA A 445 26.16 27.92 -14.68
N GLU A 446 25.93 28.77 -13.70
CA GLU A 446 26.80 28.97 -12.54
C GLU A 446 26.03 28.63 -11.26
N ASP A 447 26.74 28.24 -10.20
CA ASP A 447 26.09 28.00 -8.90
C ASP A 447 25.60 29.34 -8.33
N PHE A 448 24.31 29.40 -8.04
CA PHE A 448 23.66 30.57 -7.49
C PHE A 448 22.61 30.14 -6.46
N ASP A 449 22.75 30.64 -5.23
CA ASP A 449 21.72 30.55 -4.19
C ASP A 449 21.02 31.92 -4.05
N PRO A 450 19.76 32.05 -4.50
CA PRO A 450 18.97 33.27 -4.38
C PRO A 450 18.77 33.74 -2.94
N CYS A 451 18.80 32.82 -1.96
CA CYS A 451 18.65 33.12 -0.55
C CYS A 451 19.97 33.53 0.13
N ASP A 452 21.14 33.29 -0.47
CA ASP A 452 22.44 33.72 0.07
C ASP A 452 22.72 35.20 -0.24
N ALA A 453 22.26 35.68 -1.40
CA ALA A 453 22.49 37.04 -1.86
C ALA A 453 21.63 38.11 -1.16
N GLN A 454 20.70 37.72 -0.27
CA GLN A 454 19.75 38.64 0.34
C GLN A 454 19.56 38.42 1.85
N ILE A 455 19.66 39.53 2.59
CA ILE A 455 19.31 39.77 4.01
C ILE A 455 18.47 38.65 4.64
N PHE A 456 18.85 38.14 5.82
CA PHE A 456 18.10 37.18 6.67
C PHE A 456 16.56 37.32 6.66
N ARG A 457 16.04 38.54 6.42
CA ARG A 457 14.62 38.86 6.24
C ARG A 457 13.99 38.17 5.02
N THR A 458 14.65 38.09 3.87
CA THR A 458 14.11 37.46 2.65
C THR A 458 13.90 35.97 2.87
N ARG A 459 14.91 35.27 3.40
CA ARG A 459 14.79 33.84 3.74
C ARG A 459 13.69 33.59 4.77
N LYS A 460 13.58 34.44 5.81
CA LYS A 460 12.51 34.33 6.82
C LYS A 460 11.12 34.54 6.21
N TYR A 461 10.97 35.51 5.31
CA TYR A 461 9.72 35.76 4.58
C TYR A 461 9.36 34.55 3.71
N ALA A 462 10.31 34.03 2.93
CA ALA A 462 10.12 32.85 2.09
C ALA A 462 9.67 31.63 2.92
N GLN A 463 10.37 31.34 4.02
CA GLN A 463 9.97 30.26 4.94
C GLN A 463 8.54 30.43 5.49
N GLN A 464 8.13 31.67 5.77
CA GLN A 464 6.78 31.96 6.25
C GLN A 464 5.73 31.69 5.16
N GLN A 465 5.96 32.13 3.93
CA GLN A 465 5.06 31.87 2.80
C GLN A 465 4.96 30.36 2.49
N CYS A 466 6.09 29.67 2.48
CA CYS A 466 6.18 28.25 2.17
C CYS A 466 5.64 27.32 3.27
N SER A 467 5.42 27.83 4.49
CA SER A 467 4.92 27.05 5.63
C SER A 467 3.56 26.40 5.41
N VAL A 468 2.81 26.86 4.41
CA VAL A 468 1.55 26.24 4.02
C VAL A 468 1.73 24.76 3.63
N LEU A 469 2.84 24.38 2.99
CA LEU A 469 3.13 22.99 2.55
C LEU A 469 3.18 22.00 3.71
N THR A 470 3.68 22.42 4.86
CA THR A 470 3.76 21.61 6.09
C THR A 470 2.54 21.82 7.01
N GLY A 471 1.62 22.68 6.60
CA GLY A 471 0.41 23.03 7.34
C GLY A 471 -0.73 22.03 7.16
N PRO A 472 -1.86 22.25 7.87
CA PRO A 472 -3.00 21.34 7.89
C PRO A 472 -3.69 21.21 6.51
N LYS A 473 -3.62 22.23 5.64
CA LYS A 473 -4.25 22.22 4.31
C LYS A 473 -3.75 21.08 3.42
N PHE A 474 -2.48 20.68 3.60
CA PHE A 474 -1.83 19.64 2.84
C PHE A 474 -1.60 18.32 3.62
N SER A 475 -2.02 18.27 4.88
CA SER A 475 -1.75 17.15 5.81
C SER A 475 -2.18 15.77 5.30
N ARG A 476 -3.26 15.69 4.51
CA ARG A 476 -3.75 14.43 3.92
C ARG A 476 -2.74 13.78 2.97
N CYS A 477 -1.83 14.57 2.40
CA CYS A 477 -0.81 14.12 1.46
C CYS A 477 0.54 13.80 2.13
N HIS A 478 0.82 14.33 3.33
CA HIS A 478 2.11 14.11 4.02
C HIS A 478 2.45 12.63 4.23
N ARG A 479 1.44 11.75 4.28
CA ARG A 479 1.63 10.28 4.39
C ARG A 479 2.13 9.60 3.12
N VAL A 480 1.96 10.22 1.96
CA VAL A 480 2.34 9.66 0.64
C VAL A 480 3.42 10.48 -0.06
N VAL A 481 3.52 11.78 0.21
CA VAL A 481 4.54 12.66 -0.37
C VAL A 481 5.16 13.49 0.76
N ASN A 482 6.47 13.35 0.96
CA ASN A 482 7.21 14.13 1.95
C ASN A 482 7.28 15.61 1.51
N PRO A 483 6.72 16.57 2.28
CA PRO A 483 6.69 17.97 1.89
C PRO A 483 8.05 18.67 1.96
N GLN A 484 9.09 18.06 2.56
CA GLN A 484 10.35 18.76 2.85
C GLN A 484 11.13 19.20 1.61
N ALA A 485 11.17 18.36 0.56
CA ALA A 485 11.83 18.71 -0.70
C ALA A 485 11.13 19.92 -1.35
N PHE A 486 9.80 19.86 -1.48
CA PHE A 486 8.99 20.96 -1.98
C PHE A 486 9.10 22.22 -1.12
N PHE A 487 9.15 22.10 0.21
CA PHE A 487 9.34 23.25 1.09
C PHE A 487 10.68 23.93 0.86
N THR A 488 11.75 23.16 0.65
CA THR A 488 13.10 23.71 0.41
C THR A 488 13.16 24.43 -0.94
N SER A 489 12.63 23.79 -1.97
CA SER A 489 12.40 24.35 -3.30
C SER A 489 11.56 25.63 -3.27
N CYS A 490 10.44 25.65 -2.54
CA CYS A 490 9.61 26.84 -2.34
C CYS A 490 10.40 28.02 -1.82
N VAL A 491 11.26 27.78 -0.81
CA VAL A 491 12.06 28.83 -0.20
C VAL A 491 13.06 29.39 -1.21
N TYR A 492 13.66 28.53 -2.01
CA TYR A 492 14.56 28.92 -3.10
C TYR A 492 13.86 29.85 -4.10
N ASP A 493 12.70 29.43 -4.63
CA ASP A 493 11.93 30.18 -5.64
C ASP A 493 11.43 31.52 -5.10
N VAL A 494 10.88 31.55 -3.88
CA VAL A 494 10.38 32.80 -3.27
C VAL A 494 11.52 33.78 -2.98
N CYS A 495 12.73 33.29 -2.66
CA CYS A 495 13.92 34.16 -2.57
C CYS A 495 14.30 34.76 -3.94
N ALA A 496 14.14 33.99 -5.02
CA ALA A 496 14.53 34.39 -6.38
C ALA A 496 13.52 35.36 -7.03
N CYS A 497 12.22 35.05 -6.91
CA CYS A 497 11.13 35.83 -7.51
C CYS A 497 10.75 37.11 -6.73
N GLY A 498 11.08 37.17 -5.43
CA GLY A 498 10.69 38.29 -4.58
C GLY A 498 9.21 38.24 -4.15
N VAL A 499 8.47 39.35 -4.34
CA VAL A 499 7.12 39.53 -3.75
C VAL A 499 5.98 39.10 -4.70
N GLU A 500 6.27 38.54 -5.88
CA GLU A 500 5.21 38.05 -6.77
C GLU A 500 4.65 36.71 -6.27
N GLU A 501 3.33 36.62 -6.11
CA GLU A 501 2.60 35.42 -5.65
C GLU A 501 2.67 34.25 -6.65
N SER A 502 3.06 34.50 -7.91
CA SER A 502 3.07 33.51 -9.00
C SER A 502 3.97 32.31 -8.70
N CYS A 503 5.21 32.52 -8.23
CA CYS A 503 6.17 31.43 -7.97
C CYS A 503 5.72 30.50 -6.83
N LEU A 504 5.09 31.07 -5.79
CA LEU A 504 4.51 30.25 -4.71
C LEU A 504 3.42 29.33 -5.28
N CYS A 505 2.51 29.86 -6.09
CA CYS A 505 1.37 29.09 -6.59
C CYS A 505 1.76 27.99 -7.58
N GLU A 506 2.75 28.21 -8.44
CA GLU A 506 3.28 27.18 -9.36
C GLU A 506 3.84 25.99 -8.57
N LEU A 507 4.58 26.25 -7.49
CA LEU A 507 5.19 25.20 -6.70
C LEU A 507 4.19 24.48 -5.77
N LEU A 508 3.19 25.19 -5.24
CA LEU A 508 2.07 24.55 -4.53
C LEU A 508 1.26 23.64 -5.45
N GLU A 509 1.01 24.06 -6.70
CA GLU A 509 0.35 23.23 -7.71
C GLU A 509 1.18 21.97 -8.01
N ALA A 510 2.52 22.08 -8.12
CA ALA A 510 3.39 20.92 -8.31
C ALA A 510 3.28 19.89 -7.16
N TYR A 511 3.23 20.35 -5.90
CA TYR A 511 3.01 19.45 -4.76
C TYR A 511 1.65 18.76 -4.83
N VAL A 512 0.60 19.49 -5.22
CA VAL A 512 -0.77 18.95 -5.37
C VAL A 512 -0.85 17.92 -6.48
N LEU A 513 -0.18 18.17 -7.61
CA LEU A 513 -0.10 17.22 -8.71
C LEU A 513 0.63 15.94 -8.28
N GLU A 514 1.72 16.06 -7.51
CA GLU A 514 2.42 14.91 -6.95
C GLU A 514 1.57 14.14 -5.93
N CYS A 515 0.79 14.84 -5.10
CA CYS A 515 -0.21 14.23 -4.22
C CYS A 515 -1.26 13.44 -5.02
N ALA A 516 -1.80 14.03 -6.08
CA ALA A 516 -2.80 13.41 -6.94
C ALA A 516 -2.25 12.16 -7.65
N ARG A 517 -0.99 12.22 -8.11
CA ARG A 517 -0.27 11.08 -8.68
C ARG A 517 -0.14 9.91 -7.70
N ASN A 518 -0.02 10.21 -6.40
CA ASN A 518 0.00 9.25 -5.30
C ASN A 518 -1.40 8.98 -4.69
N GLY A 519 -2.48 9.27 -5.44
CA GLY A 519 -3.86 8.92 -5.08
C GLY A 519 -4.53 9.85 -4.06
N VAL A 520 -3.94 11.02 -3.77
CA VAL A 520 -4.50 12.00 -2.83
C VAL A 520 -4.83 13.30 -3.56
N ARG A 521 -6.11 13.51 -3.86
CA ARG A 521 -6.60 14.78 -4.40
C ARG A 521 -6.87 15.77 -3.27
N LEU A 522 -6.40 17.01 -3.44
CA LEU A 522 -6.51 18.11 -2.49
C LEU A 522 -7.26 19.28 -3.12
N GLU A 523 -8.18 19.86 -2.36
CA GLU A 523 -8.75 21.18 -2.62
C GLU A 523 -7.92 22.18 -1.79
N TRP A 524 -7.11 22.99 -2.47
CA TRP A 524 -6.00 23.68 -1.84
C TRP A 524 -5.96 25.17 -2.11
N ARG A 525 -6.64 25.68 -3.14
CA ARG A 525 -6.78 27.12 -3.35
C ARG A 525 -7.88 27.69 -2.46
N SER A 526 -7.79 28.97 -2.13
CA SER A 526 -8.81 29.71 -1.38
C SER A 526 -8.59 31.21 -1.55
N GLU A 527 -9.53 32.03 -1.08
CA GLU A 527 -9.30 33.47 -0.91
C GLU A 527 -7.99 33.69 -0.11
N GLY A 528 -7.07 34.48 -0.68
CA GLY A 528 -5.74 34.72 -0.10
C GLY A 528 -4.70 33.60 -0.26
N LEU A 529 -5.02 32.52 -0.99
CA LEU A 529 -4.07 31.46 -1.35
C LEU A 529 -4.34 30.96 -2.76
N CYS A 530 -3.66 31.57 -3.74
CA CYS A 530 -3.65 31.12 -5.13
C CYS A 530 -5.04 30.97 -5.76
N ALA A 531 -6.03 31.75 -5.31
CA ALA A 531 -7.30 31.84 -6.03
C ALA A 531 -7.06 32.41 -7.44
N LEU A 532 -7.83 31.91 -8.41
CA LEU A 532 -7.79 32.50 -9.75
C LEU A 532 -8.45 33.89 -9.70
N ASP A 533 -7.83 34.86 -10.37
CA ASP A 533 -8.41 36.19 -10.52
C ASP A 533 -9.60 36.11 -11.47
N CYS A 534 -10.81 36.25 -10.92
CA CYS A 534 -12.06 36.11 -11.65
C CYS A 534 -12.68 37.49 -11.91
N GLU A 535 -13.21 37.69 -13.12
CA GLU A 535 -13.86 38.95 -13.51
C GLU A 535 -15.20 39.16 -12.76
N GLU A 536 -15.15 39.57 -11.49
CA GLU A 536 -16.31 39.76 -10.61
C GLU A 536 -17.33 40.76 -11.19
N GLU A 537 -16.84 41.76 -11.93
CA GLU A 537 -17.65 42.75 -12.67
C GLU A 537 -18.49 42.15 -13.81
N LYS A 538 -18.12 40.95 -14.28
CA LYS A 538 -18.93 40.12 -15.20
C LYS A 538 -19.77 39.07 -14.45
N GLY A 539 -19.66 39.02 -13.12
CA GLY A 539 -20.44 38.19 -12.22
C GLY A 539 -19.88 36.79 -11.98
N PHE A 540 -18.61 36.55 -12.33
CA PHE A 540 -17.93 35.29 -12.05
C PHE A 540 -17.46 35.23 -10.58
N VAL A 541 -17.35 34.01 -10.05
CA VAL A 541 -16.77 33.71 -8.74
C VAL A 541 -15.79 32.55 -8.87
N PHE A 542 -14.76 32.54 -8.04
CA PHE A 542 -13.80 31.43 -7.99
C PHE A 542 -14.46 30.17 -7.41
N ASP A 543 -14.28 29.05 -8.10
CA ASP A 543 -14.69 27.72 -7.65
C ASP A 543 -13.52 26.75 -7.80
N GLU A 544 -13.03 26.23 -6.69
CA GLU A 544 -11.93 25.25 -6.64
C GLU A 544 -12.31 23.92 -7.32
N CYS A 545 -13.59 23.56 -7.28
CA CYS A 545 -14.11 22.33 -7.85
C CYS A 545 -15.31 22.61 -8.76
N GLY A 546 -15.08 23.52 -9.71
CA GLY A 546 -16.07 23.89 -10.72
C GLY A 546 -16.26 22.84 -11.82
N PRO A 547 -17.42 22.84 -12.50
CA PRO A 547 -17.65 21.99 -13.66
C PRO A 547 -16.74 22.37 -14.83
N VAL A 548 -16.32 21.37 -15.61
CA VAL A 548 -15.46 21.57 -16.78
C VAL A 548 -16.20 22.29 -17.89
N CYS A 549 -17.47 21.96 -18.10
CA CYS A 549 -18.35 22.62 -19.05
C CYS A 549 -19.16 23.72 -18.36
N PRO A 550 -19.22 24.94 -18.92
CA PRO A 550 -19.99 26.03 -18.31
C PRO A 550 -21.49 25.75 -18.35
N ARG A 551 -22.20 26.19 -17.31
CA ARG A 551 -23.66 26.27 -17.28
C ARG A 551 -24.09 27.52 -18.02
N ASP A 552 -24.79 27.38 -19.14
CA ASP A 552 -25.20 28.49 -19.99
C ASP A 552 -26.71 28.47 -20.26
N CYS A 553 -27.21 29.51 -20.94
CA CYS A 553 -28.63 29.60 -21.29
C CYS A 553 -29.17 28.43 -22.12
N SER A 554 -28.31 27.65 -22.79
CA SER A 554 -28.72 26.50 -23.60
C SER A 554 -28.90 25.22 -22.78
N ASN A 555 -28.16 25.07 -21.69
CA ASN A 555 -28.10 23.84 -20.92
C ASN A 555 -28.63 23.98 -19.48
N TYR A 556 -28.92 25.17 -18.97
CA TYR A 556 -29.24 25.39 -17.55
C TYR A 556 -30.43 24.59 -17.00
N GLN A 557 -31.36 24.16 -17.85
CA GLN A 557 -32.50 23.34 -17.45
C GLN A 557 -32.17 21.84 -17.40
N THR A 558 -31.09 21.40 -18.05
CA THR A 558 -30.65 20.00 -18.06
C THR A 558 -30.08 19.63 -16.69
N PRO A 559 -30.58 18.56 -16.04
CA PRO A 559 -29.99 18.01 -14.83
C PRO A 559 -28.52 17.62 -15.04
N ILE A 560 -27.68 17.78 -14.02
CA ILE A 560 -26.25 17.44 -14.11
C ILE A 560 -26.04 15.94 -14.42
N SER A 561 -26.92 15.07 -13.93
CA SER A 561 -26.91 13.63 -14.22
C SER A 561 -27.04 13.29 -15.70
N ASP A 562 -27.65 14.19 -16.48
CA ASP A 562 -27.96 13.96 -17.89
C ASP A 562 -26.90 14.58 -18.81
N MET A 563 -25.92 15.31 -18.22
CA MET A 563 -24.76 15.82 -18.94
C MET A 563 -23.70 14.73 -19.11
N PRO A 564 -22.83 14.83 -20.13
CA PRO A 564 -21.68 13.95 -20.25
C PRO A 564 -20.81 14.00 -19.00
N GLU A 565 -20.34 12.85 -18.52
CA GLU A 565 -19.55 12.77 -17.28
C GLU A 565 -18.31 13.67 -17.30
N GLN A 566 -17.69 13.83 -18.47
CA GLN A 566 -16.53 14.70 -18.68
C GLN A 566 -16.83 16.20 -18.41
N CYS A 567 -18.09 16.60 -18.38
CA CYS A 567 -18.48 17.99 -18.09
C CYS A 567 -18.46 18.34 -16.61
N TYR A 568 -18.50 17.36 -15.71
CA TYR A 568 -18.56 17.61 -14.27
C TYR A 568 -17.59 16.75 -13.42
N LYS A 569 -16.89 15.78 -14.03
CA LYS A 569 -15.84 14.99 -13.36
C LYS A 569 -14.64 14.71 -14.29
N PRO A 570 -13.40 14.82 -13.76
CA PRO A 570 -13.05 15.49 -12.51
C PRO A 570 -13.37 16.99 -12.61
N CYS A 571 -13.78 17.60 -11.49
CA CYS A 571 -13.95 19.05 -11.42
C CYS A 571 -12.59 19.76 -11.48
N LYS A 572 -12.59 21.07 -11.77
CA LYS A 572 -11.36 21.87 -11.88
C LYS A 572 -11.51 23.24 -11.23
N ALA A 573 -10.40 23.76 -10.70
CA ALA A 573 -10.31 25.14 -10.27
C ALA A 573 -10.59 26.08 -11.45
N SER A 574 -11.60 26.94 -11.33
CA SER A 574 -12.06 27.79 -12.44
C SER A 574 -12.91 28.96 -11.96
N CYS A 575 -13.01 30.00 -12.79
CA CYS A 575 -13.98 31.06 -12.62
C CYS A 575 -15.33 30.62 -13.18
N GLN A 576 -16.34 30.54 -12.32
CA GLN A 576 -17.66 30.00 -12.63
C GLN A 576 -18.74 31.05 -12.40
N CYS A 577 -19.89 30.90 -13.07
CA CYS A 577 -21.07 31.63 -12.65
C CYS A 577 -21.57 31.06 -11.31
N PRO A 578 -22.02 31.91 -10.37
CA PRO A 578 -22.68 31.47 -9.15
C PRO A 578 -23.83 30.50 -9.46
N ALA A 579 -24.16 29.62 -8.51
CA ALA A 579 -25.15 28.56 -8.69
C ALA A 579 -26.55 29.04 -9.12
N ASP A 580 -26.90 30.32 -8.86
CA ASP A 580 -28.15 30.97 -9.23
C ASP A 580 -28.10 31.71 -10.59
N LYS A 581 -26.95 31.70 -11.28
CA LYS A 581 -26.71 32.39 -12.54
C LYS A 581 -26.21 31.44 -13.64
N VAL A 582 -26.26 31.91 -14.87
CA VAL A 582 -25.81 31.18 -16.07
C VAL A 582 -24.97 32.06 -16.97
N LEU A 583 -24.03 31.44 -17.68
CA LEU A 583 -23.17 32.11 -18.65
C LEU A 583 -23.97 32.51 -19.89
N HIS A 584 -23.87 33.76 -20.28
CA HIS A 584 -24.38 34.26 -21.56
C HIS A 584 -23.48 35.40 -22.07
N GLU A 585 -22.97 35.27 -23.30
CA GLU A 585 -22.09 36.27 -23.94
C GLU A 585 -20.94 36.75 -23.05
N GLY A 586 -20.32 35.82 -22.30
CA GLY A 586 -19.19 36.12 -21.42
C GLY A 586 -19.55 36.79 -20.09
N ARG A 587 -20.83 36.83 -19.68
CA ARG A 587 -21.27 37.34 -18.37
C ARG A 587 -22.23 36.40 -17.68
N CYS A 588 -22.27 36.47 -16.36
CA CYS A 588 -23.21 35.70 -15.54
C CYS A 588 -24.51 36.47 -15.35
N ILE A 589 -25.60 35.93 -15.91
CA ILE A 589 -26.94 36.53 -15.86
C ILE A 589 -27.92 35.62 -15.11
N ASN A 590 -29.03 36.19 -14.65
CA ASN A 590 -30.14 35.39 -14.11
C ASN A 590 -30.74 34.52 -15.24
N PRO A 591 -31.07 33.24 -14.98
CA PRO A 591 -31.65 32.35 -15.99
C PRO A 591 -32.93 32.90 -16.65
N THR A 592 -33.70 33.70 -15.91
CA THR A 592 -34.91 34.39 -16.41
C THR A 592 -34.64 35.41 -17.50
N LYS A 593 -33.38 35.85 -17.67
CA LYS A 593 -32.93 36.79 -18.71
C LYS A 593 -32.36 36.08 -19.94
N CYS A 594 -32.38 34.75 -19.97
CA CYS A 594 -31.94 34.01 -21.16
C CYS A 594 -32.85 34.33 -22.37
N PRO A 595 -32.28 34.48 -23.57
CA PRO A 595 -33.07 34.67 -24.77
C PRO A 595 -33.97 33.43 -25.01
N PRO A 596 -35.16 33.61 -25.61
CA PRO A 596 -36.02 32.48 -25.98
C PRO A 596 -35.25 31.50 -26.88
N ASN A 597 -35.28 30.22 -26.53
CA ASN A 597 -34.64 29.17 -27.31
C ASN A 597 -35.33 29.09 -28.70
N ASN A 598 -34.69 29.59 -29.75
CA ASN A 598 -35.14 29.42 -31.14
C ASN A 598 -34.85 28.00 -31.69
N ARG A 599 -34.94 26.97 -30.84
CA ARG A 599 -34.98 25.56 -31.26
C ARG A 599 -36.35 25.02 -30.89
N GLY A 600 -37.18 24.87 -31.92
CA GLY A 600 -38.62 24.67 -31.82
C GLY A 600 -39.04 23.56 -30.88
N ASP A 601 -39.71 23.96 -29.79
CA ASP A 601 -40.69 23.13 -29.14
C ASP A 601 -41.85 22.92 -30.12
N ILE A 602 -42.00 21.70 -30.64
CA ILE A 602 -43.27 21.27 -31.21
C ILE A 602 -44.24 21.18 -30.04
N PRO A 603 -45.34 21.95 -30.00
CA PRO A 603 -46.33 21.79 -28.95
C PRO A 603 -46.96 20.41 -29.11
N VAL A 604 -46.86 19.60 -28.05
CA VAL A 604 -47.74 18.44 -27.87
C VAL A 604 -49.15 18.99 -27.66
N ASN A 605 -49.87 19.20 -28.75
CA ASN A 605 -51.29 19.52 -28.68
C ASN A 605 -52.05 18.27 -28.29
N GLY A 606 -52.63 18.30 -27.09
CA GLY A 606 -53.64 17.35 -26.66
C GLY A 606 -54.93 17.51 -27.45
N ARG A 607 -55.36 16.42 -28.09
CA ARG A 607 -56.74 15.90 -28.08
C ARG A 607 -56.75 14.47 -28.62
#